data_AF-A0A0M8TDN3-F1
#
_entry.id   AF-A0A0M8TDN3-F1
#
_cell.length_a   1.000
_cell.length_b   1.000
_cell.length_c   1.000
_cell.angle_alpha   90.00
_cell.angle_beta   90.00
_cell.angle_gamma   90.00
#
_symmetry.space_group_name_H-M   'P 1'
#
loop_
_entity.id
_entity.type
_entity.pdbx_description
1 polymer ?
#
loop_
_entity_poly.entity_id
_entity_poly.type
_entity_poly.pdbx_seq_one_letter_code
_entity_poly.pdbx_strand_id
1 'polypeptide(L)'
;MVLLVFVDLDPDLAALRQLGGFFALRTTPGAAGVPAASPSTLAHMYENGPSDLYGNSMTSMTFRVRKVGNALRAPEVRIAASVAQQGLAARLWSVALGCAALYGRIPDLDPRLLHWDPDGSAPDDLWLSVVRPLPADAATLADVVLRGHLQPLNDNLHDRYGVAEGLLWGNAASALAGAARQLDGWARAHGRTDVAASARARTVELLAHPLLAGAGTLTGTAFRRRSCCLYYRVPGGGVCGDCCFTRAPRSSPRAASG
;
A
#
# COMPACT_ATOMS: atom_id res chain seq x y z
N MET A 1 3.65 29.87 -28.53
CA MET A 1 2.36 29.19 -28.26
C MET A 1 2.67 27.87 -27.57
N VAL A 2 2.69 27.87 -26.24
CA VAL A 2 2.97 26.65 -25.45
C VAL A 2 1.68 25.85 -25.45
N LEU A 3 1.66 24.72 -26.17
CA LEU A 3 0.61 23.72 -25.98
C LEU A 3 0.74 23.20 -24.56
N LEU A 4 -0.10 23.71 -23.65
CA LEU A 4 -0.44 23.03 -22.41
C LEU A 4 -1.18 21.76 -22.82
N VAL A 5 -0.43 20.68 -23.07
CA VAL A 5 -1.01 19.34 -23.15
C VAL A 5 -1.53 19.04 -21.75
N PHE A 6 -2.82 19.33 -21.52
CA PHE A 6 -3.56 18.66 -20.47
C PHE A 6 -3.53 17.18 -20.82
N VAL A 7 -2.53 16.46 -20.32
CA VAL A 7 -2.55 15.00 -20.35
C VAL A 7 -3.65 14.62 -19.36
N ASP A 8 -4.85 14.42 -19.89
CA ASP A 8 -5.94 13.85 -19.14
C ASP A 8 -5.52 12.44 -18.70
N LEU A 9 -5.95 12.02 -17.52
CA LEU A 9 -5.71 10.64 -17.10
C LEU A 9 -6.52 9.73 -18.03
N ASP A 10 -5.87 8.70 -18.57
CA ASP A 10 -6.56 7.61 -19.23
C ASP A 10 -7.65 7.06 -18.29
N PRO A 11 -8.96 7.12 -18.68
CA PRO A 11 -10.05 6.72 -17.81
C PRO A 11 -9.99 5.23 -17.41
N ASP A 12 -9.26 4.41 -18.17
CA ASP A 12 -9.06 2.99 -17.89
C ASP A 12 -7.74 2.67 -17.18
N LEU A 13 -6.89 3.69 -16.98
CA LEU A 13 -5.53 3.58 -16.44
C LEU A 13 -4.75 2.39 -17.07
N ALA A 14 -4.92 2.17 -18.37
CA ALA A 14 -4.51 0.94 -19.06
C ALA A 14 -2.99 0.76 -19.07
N ALA A 15 -2.21 1.84 -19.06
CA ALA A 15 -0.76 1.80 -19.01
C ALA A 15 -0.22 1.20 -17.70
N LEU A 16 -1.01 1.11 -16.63
CA LEU A 16 -0.58 0.43 -15.40
C LEU A 16 -0.54 -1.10 -15.56
N ARG A 17 -1.31 -1.67 -16.49
CA ARG A 17 -1.44 -3.13 -16.65
C ARG A 17 -0.10 -3.78 -17.02
N GLN A 18 0.74 -3.07 -17.77
CA GLN A 18 2.07 -3.54 -18.17
C GLN A 18 3.08 -3.62 -17.00
N LEU A 19 2.79 -2.95 -15.88
CA LEU A 19 3.63 -2.95 -14.68
C LEU A 19 3.32 -4.12 -13.74
N GLY A 20 2.24 -4.87 -14.01
CA GLY A 20 1.82 -6.04 -13.23
C GLY A 20 0.63 -5.79 -12.29
N GLY A 21 0.14 -6.88 -11.67
CA GLY A 21 -1.13 -6.88 -10.93
C GLY A 21 -1.20 -5.87 -9.77
N PHE A 22 -0.08 -5.60 -9.10
CA PHE A 22 -0.03 -4.59 -8.02
C PHE A 22 -0.14 -3.15 -8.51
N PHE A 23 0.12 -2.87 -9.79
CA PHE A 23 -0.03 -1.53 -10.36
C PHE A 23 -1.38 -1.32 -11.01
N ALA A 24 -1.96 -2.36 -11.60
CA ALA A 24 -3.26 -2.25 -12.25
C ALA A 24 -4.35 -1.86 -11.23
N LEU A 25 -5.17 -0.89 -11.62
CA LEU A 25 -6.34 -0.41 -10.89
C LEU A 25 -7.55 -0.53 -11.82
N ARG A 26 -8.61 -1.19 -11.36
CA ARG A 26 -9.86 -1.25 -12.10
C ARG A 26 -10.60 0.07 -11.96
N THR A 27 -11.23 0.53 -13.03
CA THR A 27 -12.11 1.70 -13.02
C THR A 27 -13.50 1.26 -13.50
N THR A 28 -14.57 1.81 -12.91
CA THR A 28 -15.91 1.60 -13.45
C THR A 28 -16.18 2.63 -14.54
N PRO A 29 -16.53 2.22 -15.77
CA PRO A 29 -16.98 3.15 -16.79
C PRO A 29 -18.23 3.87 -16.29
N GLY A 30 -18.27 5.21 -16.39
CA GLY A 30 -19.27 6.10 -15.78
C GLY A 30 -20.75 5.89 -16.16
N ALA A 31 -21.14 4.77 -16.76
CA ALA A 31 -22.52 4.40 -17.09
C ALA A 31 -22.92 2.98 -16.64
N ALA A 32 -21.97 2.11 -16.27
CA ALA A 32 -22.29 0.80 -15.70
C ALA A 32 -22.23 0.92 -14.18
N GLY A 33 -23.40 1.02 -13.55
CA GLY A 33 -23.52 1.13 -12.10
C GLY A 33 -22.66 0.11 -11.36
N VAL A 34 -22.15 0.55 -10.21
CA VAL A 34 -21.51 -0.28 -9.18
C VAL A 34 -22.30 -1.60 -9.06
N PRO A 35 -21.73 -2.79 -9.38
CA PRO A 35 -22.42 -4.06 -9.28
C PRO A 35 -23.17 -4.18 -7.94
N ALA A 36 -24.37 -4.76 -7.91
CA ALA A 36 -25.22 -4.81 -6.72
C ALA A 36 -24.58 -5.48 -5.48
N ALA A 37 -23.46 -6.19 -5.67
CA ALA A 37 -22.62 -6.78 -4.63
C ALA A 37 -21.22 -6.15 -4.59
N SER A 38 -21.12 -4.84 -4.81
CA SER A 38 -19.80 -4.21 -4.84
C SER A 38 -19.18 -4.12 -3.46
N PRO A 39 -17.85 -4.28 -3.38
CA PRO A 39 -17.13 -4.14 -2.12
C PRO A 39 -17.37 -2.76 -1.50
N SER A 40 -17.33 -2.70 -0.16
CA SER A 40 -17.39 -1.44 0.59
C SER A 40 -16.26 -0.49 0.18
N THR A 41 -16.52 0.81 0.26
CA THR A 41 -15.46 1.83 0.11
C THR A 41 -14.47 1.73 1.27
N LEU A 42 -13.22 2.17 1.05
CA LEU A 42 -12.23 2.26 2.12
C LEU A 42 -12.65 3.25 3.21
N ALA A 43 -13.39 4.31 2.88
CA ALA A 43 -13.97 5.24 3.86
C ALA A 43 -14.85 4.49 4.88
N HIS A 44 -15.79 3.67 4.40
CA HIS A 44 -16.65 2.87 5.28
C HIS A 44 -15.84 1.92 6.17
N MET A 45 -14.77 1.35 5.63
CA MET A 45 -13.88 0.48 6.38
C MET A 45 -13.07 1.23 7.46
N TYR A 46 -12.69 2.49 7.23
CA TYR A 46 -12.02 3.32 8.23
C TYR A 46 -12.98 3.84 9.32
N GLU A 47 -14.23 4.17 8.96
CA GLU A 47 -15.26 4.72 9.86
C GLU A 47 -15.80 3.67 10.86
N ASN A 48 -15.91 2.40 10.46
CA ASN A 48 -16.37 1.32 11.34
C ASN A 48 -15.25 0.82 12.29
N GLY A 49 -14.69 1.75 13.07
CA GLY A 49 -13.72 1.50 14.14
C GLY A 49 -14.22 0.50 15.21
N PRO A 50 -13.45 0.23 16.27
CA PRO A 50 -13.69 -0.83 17.27
C PRO A 50 -15.04 -0.82 18.03
N SER A 51 -15.95 0.12 17.75
CA SER A 51 -17.25 0.32 18.40
C SER A 51 -18.40 -0.56 17.87
N ASP A 52 -18.13 -1.67 17.19
CA ASP A 52 -19.17 -2.69 16.90
C ASP A 52 -19.45 -3.53 18.16
N LEU A 53 -19.96 -2.87 19.21
CA LEU A 53 -20.36 -3.46 20.49
C LEU A 53 -21.68 -4.25 20.41
N TYR A 54 -22.28 -4.37 19.23
CA TYR A 54 -23.45 -5.22 18.98
C TYR A 54 -23.15 -6.17 17.82
N GLY A 55 -22.56 -7.30 18.18
CA GLY A 55 -22.01 -8.28 17.25
C GLY A 55 -23.02 -8.79 16.22
N ASN A 56 -22.70 -8.61 14.93
CA ASN A 56 -22.61 -9.71 13.95
C ASN A 56 -22.03 -9.27 12.58
N SER A 57 -21.30 -8.14 12.47
CA SER A 57 -20.64 -7.76 11.22
C SER A 57 -19.13 -7.77 11.41
N MET A 58 -18.44 -8.69 10.75
CA MET A 58 -16.97 -8.69 10.74
C MET A 58 -16.52 -7.57 9.80
N THR A 59 -15.82 -6.55 10.32
CA THR A 59 -15.28 -5.48 9.48
C THR A 59 -14.38 -6.05 8.38
N SER A 60 -14.35 -5.42 7.19
CA SER A 60 -13.56 -5.86 6.03
C SER A 60 -12.09 -6.09 6.38
N MET A 61 -11.51 -5.26 7.27
CA MET A 61 -10.15 -5.45 7.76
C MET A 61 -10.00 -6.68 8.65
N THR A 62 -10.95 -6.92 9.57
CA THR A 62 -10.92 -8.12 10.43
C THR A 62 -10.99 -9.40 9.59
N PHE A 63 -11.82 -9.41 8.55
CA PHE A 63 -11.84 -10.51 7.58
C PHE A 63 -10.46 -10.70 6.93
N ARG A 64 -9.86 -9.63 6.39
CA ARG A 64 -8.54 -9.70 5.74
C ARG A 64 -7.46 -10.21 6.69
N VAL A 65 -7.41 -9.70 7.92
CA VAL A 65 -6.44 -10.13 8.93
C VAL A 65 -6.60 -11.61 9.24
N ARG A 66 -7.83 -12.11 9.41
CA ARG A 66 -8.07 -13.54 9.62
C ARG A 66 -7.65 -14.37 8.41
N LYS A 67 -8.00 -13.95 7.19
CA LYS A 67 -7.59 -14.63 5.95
C LYS A 67 -6.08 -14.74 5.84
N VAL A 68 -5.36 -13.63 6.05
CA VAL A 68 -3.89 -13.61 6.04
C VAL A 68 -3.31 -14.47 7.16
N GLY A 69 -3.88 -14.42 8.37
CA GLY A 69 -3.44 -15.22 9.51
C GLY A 69 -3.56 -16.72 9.23
N ASN A 70 -4.68 -17.15 8.66
CA ASN A 70 -4.91 -18.53 8.25
C ASN A 70 -3.91 -18.97 7.16
N ALA A 71 -3.74 -18.15 6.11
CA ALA A 71 -2.83 -18.46 5.01
C ALA A 71 -1.36 -18.59 5.46
N LEU A 72 -0.93 -17.72 6.39
CA LEU A 72 0.42 -17.73 6.92
C LEU A 72 0.62 -18.72 8.07
N ARG A 73 -0.46 -19.29 8.62
CA ARG A 73 -0.43 -19.97 9.94
C ARG A 73 0.26 -19.09 10.98
N ALA A 74 -0.11 -17.81 11.00
CA ALA A 74 0.55 -16.82 11.83
C ALA A 74 0.34 -17.17 13.32
N PRO A 75 1.41 -17.26 14.13
CA PRO A 75 1.28 -17.61 15.55
C PRO A 75 0.68 -16.47 16.39
N GLU A 76 0.67 -15.24 15.86
CA GLU A 76 0.15 -14.04 16.53
C GLU A 76 -0.67 -13.21 15.54
N VAL A 77 -1.84 -12.73 15.95
CA VAL A 77 -2.74 -11.93 15.10
C VAL A 77 -2.08 -10.65 14.57
N ARG A 78 -1.20 -10.02 15.36
CA ARG A 78 -0.46 -8.81 14.97
C ARG A 78 0.47 -9.03 13.77
N ILE A 79 0.95 -10.26 13.54
CA ILE A 79 1.74 -10.59 12.34
C ILE A 79 0.84 -10.54 11.11
N ALA A 80 -0.34 -11.12 11.20
CA ALA A 80 -1.31 -11.09 10.12
C ALA A 80 -1.81 -9.67 9.83
N ALA A 81 -2.03 -8.85 10.87
CA ALA A 81 -2.37 -7.44 10.73
C ALA A 81 -1.25 -6.65 10.03
N SER A 82 0.01 -6.84 10.45
CA SER A 82 1.18 -6.24 9.80
C SER A 82 1.25 -6.59 8.31
N VAL A 83 1.09 -7.87 7.95
CA VAL A 83 1.18 -8.32 6.54
C VAL A 83 -0.03 -7.84 5.73
N ALA A 84 -1.23 -7.85 6.29
CA ALA A 84 -2.43 -7.32 5.64
C ALA A 84 -2.27 -5.82 5.33
N GLN A 85 -1.78 -5.04 6.30
CA GLN A 85 -1.48 -3.63 6.12
C GLN A 85 -0.42 -3.40 5.06
N GLN A 86 0.68 -4.15 5.11
CA GLN A 86 1.77 -4.01 4.14
C GLN A 86 1.30 -4.32 2.71
N GLY A 87 0.40 -5.29 2.55
CA GLY A 87 -0.22 -5.61 1.25
C GLY A 87 -1.05 -4.46 0.69
N LEU A 88 -1.93 -3.86 1.50
CA LEU A 88 -2.75 -2.72 1.07
C LEU A 88 -1.89 -1.47 0.81
N ALA A 89 -0.89 -1.19 1.66
CA ALA A 89 0.06 -0.11 1.43
C ALA A 89 0.85 -0.30 0.13
N ALA A 90 1.27 -1.54 -0.17
CA ALA A 90 1.94 -1.84 -1.43
C ALA A 90 1.03 -1.59 -2.64
N ARG A 91 -0.26 -1.93 -2.56
CA ARG A 91 -1.21 -1.62 -3.64
C ARG A 91 -1.38 -0.12 -3.87
N LEU A 92 -1.66 0.64 -2.81
CA LEU A 92 -1.84 2.09 -2.89
C LEU A 92 -0.59 2.77 -3.47
N TRP A 93 0.61 2.41 -2.99
CA TRP A 93 1.85 2.97 -3.51
C TRP A 93 2.13 2.59 -4.97
N SER A 94 1.83 1.36 -5.35
CA SER A 94 2.07 0.89 -6.72
C SER A 94 1.17 1.64 -7.70
N VAL A 95 -0.12 1.77 -7.41
CA VAL A 95 -1.04 2.58 -8.23
C VAL A 95 -0.58 4.04 -8.30
N ALA A 96 -0.37 4.68 -7.15
CA ALA A 96 -0.05 6.11 -7.09
C ALA A 96 1.29 6.45 -7.78
N LEU A 97 2.36 5.69 -7.50
CA LEU A 97 3.66 5.89 -8.15
C LEU A 97 3.64 5.50 -9.63
N GLY A 98 2.93 4.42 -9.99
CA GLY A 98 2.77 4.00 -11.38
C GLY A 98 2.10 5.07 -12.21
N CYS A 99 1.02 5.66 -11.70
CA CYS A 99 0.35 6.77 -12.38
C CYS A 99 1.25 8.00 -12.48
N ALA A 100 1.88 8.40 -11.36
CA ALA A 100 2.79 9.53 -11.35
C ALA A 100 3.92 9.40 -12.38
N ALA A 101 4.46 8.19 -12.55
CA ALA A 101 5.57 7.93 -13.44
C ALA A 101 5.17 7.75 -14.91
N LEU A 102 4.01 7.16 -15.20
CA LEU A 102 3.56 6.89 -16.58
C LEU A 102 2.66 7.98 -17.17
N TYR A 103 1.84 8.65 -16.35
CA TYR A 103 0.91 9.68 -16.78
C TYR A 103 1.31 11.11 -16.36
N GLY A 104 2.24 11.26 -15.41
CA GLY A 104 2.58 12.58 -14.86
C GLY A 104 1.47 13.21 -14.01
N ARG A 105 0.44 12.42 -13.68
CA ARG A 105 -0.73 12.74 -12.85
C ARG A 105 -1.07 11.51 -12.01
N ILE A 106 -1.77 11.69 -10.90
CA ILE A 106 -2.33 10.57 -10.13
C ILE A 106 -3.85 10.68 -10.13
N PRO A 107 -4.57 9.54 -10.12
CA PRO A 107 -6.00 9.60 -9.84
C PRO A 107 -6.23 10.06 -8.40
N ASP A 108 -7.32 10.77 -8.18
CA ASP A 108 -7.87 11.00 -6.86
C ASP A 108 -8.28 9.66 -6.25
N LEU A 109 -7.55 9.23 -5.22
CA LEU A 109 -7.81 7.99 -4.48
C LEU A 109 -8.64 8.23 -3.22
N ASP A 110 -9.43 9.31 -3.12
CA ASP A 110 -10.32 9.56 -1.98
C ASP A 110 -10.96 8.24 -1.47
N PRO A 111 -10.85 7.91 -0.17
CA PRO A 111 -11.35 6.66 0.38
C PRO A 111 -12.83 6.38 0.07
N ARG A 112 -13.63 7.41 -0.24
CA ARG A 112 -15.04 7.30 -0.64
C ARG A 112 -15.22 6.85 -2.09
N LEU A 113 -14.21 6.98 -2.94
CA LEU A 113 -14.21 6.54 -4.34
C LEU A 113 -13.55 5.17 -4.53
N LEU A 114 -12.71 4.75 -3.59
CA LEU A 114 -11.91 3.54 -3.69
C LEU A 114 -12.60 2.37 -2.98
N HIS A 115 -13.10 1.42 -3.76
CA HIS A 115 -13.72 0.19 -3.29
C HIS A 115 -12.67 -0.90 -3.11
N TRP A 116 -12.75 -1.65 -2.02
CA TRP A 116 -11.79 -2.70 -1.70
C TRP A 116 -12.47 -4.01 -1.33
N ASP A 117 -12.11 -5.08 -2.03
CA ASP A 117 -12.50 -6.45 -1.69
C ASP A 117 -11.44 -7.08 -0.77
N PRO A 118 -11.75 -7.31 0.51
CA PRO A 118 -10.82 -7.92 1.45
C PRO A 118 -10.55 -9.40 1.15
N ASP A 119 -11.41 -10.08 0.39
CA ASP A 119 -11.19 -11.45 -0.10
C ASP A 119 -10.40 -11.47 -1.42
N GLY A 120 -10.51 -10.41 -2.21
CA GLY A 120 -9.82 -10.26 -3.48
C GLY A 120 -8.28 -10.26 -3.42
N SER A 121 -7.68 -10.45 -4.58
CA SER A 121 -6.24 -10.32 -4.81
C SER A 121 -5.96 -9.40 -5.99
N ALA A 122 -4.86 -8.66 -5.94
CA ALA A 122 -4.40 -7.82 -7.04
C ALA A 122 -4.37 -8.59 -8.38
N PRO A 123 -4.94 -8.04 -9.47
CA PRO A 123 -5.43 -6.67 -9.61
C PRO A 123 -6.92 -6.46 -9.26
N ASP A 124 -7.63 -7.53 -8.93
CA ASP A 124 -9.09 -7.54 -8.74
C ASP A 124 -9.48 -7.40 -7.28
N ASP A 125 -8.69 -6.65 -6.50
CA ASP A 125 -8.97 -6.30 -5.11
C ASP A 125 -9.39 -4.84 -4.93
N LEU A 126 -9.07 -3.96 -5.89
CA LEU A 126 -9.31 -2.52 -5.81
C LEU A 126 -9.97 -1.97 -7.08
N TRP A 127 -10.97 -1.12 -6.88
CA TRP A 127 -11.71 -0.43 -7.93
C TRP A 127 -11.92 1.03 -7.59
N LEU A 128 -11.68 1.91 -8.56
CA LEU A 128 -11.90 3.34 -8.45
C LEU A 128 -13.16 3.75 -9.22
N SER A 129 -14.11 4.38 -8.53
CA SER A 129 -15.41 4.73 -9.10
C SER A 129 -15.36 5.90 -10.08
N VAL A 130 -14.42 6.84 -9.88
CA VAL A 130 -14.27 8.01 -10.73
C VAL A 130 -12.79 8.34 -10.86
N VAL A 131 -12.30 8.49 -12.10
CA VAL A 131 -10.93 8.95 -12.38
C VAL A 131 -10.93 10.47 -12.45
N ARG A 132 -10.37 11.13 -11.42
CA ARG A 132 -10.14 12.57 -11.40
C ARG A 132 -8.64 12.85 -11.32
N PRO A 133 -8.04 13.61 -12.23
CA PRO A 133 -6.60 13.86 -12.18
C PRO A 133 -6.22 14.84 -11.08
N LEU A 134 -5.19 14.48 -10.32
CA LEU A 134 -4.49 15.32 -9.37
C LEU A 134 -3.02 15.51 -9.78
N PRO A 135 -2.35 16.57 -9.30
CA PRO A 135 -0.91 16.73 -9.44
C PRO A 135 -0.14 15.51 -8.92
N ALA A 136 0.98 15.18 -9.57
CA ALA A 136 1.82 14.04 -9.20
C ALA A 136 3.07 14.46 -8.40
N ASP A 137 3.05 15.58 -7.68
CA ASP A 137 4.12 15.96 -6.77
C ASP A 137 4.07 15.16 -5.45
N ALA A 138 5.17 15.18 -4.68
CA ALA A 138 5.28 14.40 -3.46
C ALA A 138 4.31 14.85 -2.36
N ALA A 139 3.96 16.13 -2.31
CA ALA A 139 2.98 16.64 -1.34
C ALA A 139 1.60 16.03 -1.60
N THR A 140 1.15 16.07 -2.85
CA THR A 140 -0.13 15.47 -3.26
C THR A 140 -0.14 13.95 -3.05
N LEU A 141 0.95 13.25 -3.39
CA LEU A 141 1.11 11.82 -3.12
C LEU A 141 1.04 11.51 -1.61
N ALA A 142 1.65 12.35 -0.77
CA ALA A 142 1.60 12.20 0.69
C ALA A 142 0.19 12.45 1.24
N ASP A 143 -0.51 13.47 0.76
CA ASP A 143 -1.90 13.73 1.14
C ASP A 143 -2.81 12.56 0.78
N VAL A 144 -2.74 12.09 -0.47
CA VAL A 144 -3.59 11.01 -0.97
C VAL A 144 -3.29 9.69 -0.28
N VAL A 145 -2.02 9.25 -0.25
CA VAL A 145 -1.68 7.91 0.25
C VAL A 145 -1.43 7.90 1.75
N LEU A 146 -0.56 8.78 2.27
CA LEU A 146 -0.19 8.74 3.68
C LEU A 146 -1.34 9.18 4.58
N ARG A 147 -1.88 10.39 4.34
CA ARG A 147 -2.93 10.97 5.18
C ARG A 147 -4.29 10.36 4.87
N GLY A 148 -4.64 10.23 3.58
CA GLY A 148 -5.93 9.71 3.14
C GLY A 148 -6.17 8.23 3.47
N HIS A 149 -5.12 7.40 3.52
CA HIS A 149 -5.27 5.96 3.73
C HIS A 149 -4.41 5.38 4.83
N LEU A 150 -3.09 5.59 4.79
CA LEU A 150 -2.20 4.84 5.68
C LEU A 150 -2.30 5.27 7.13
N GLN A 151 -2.54 6.55 7.41
CA GLN A 151 -2.76 7.03 8.77
C GLN A 151 -4.00 6.40 9.41
N PRO A 152 -5.24 6.54 8.87
CA PRO A 152 -6.42 5.93 9.48
C PRO A 152 -6.34 4.40 9.54
N LEU A 153 -5.72 3.76 8.54
CA LEU A 153 -5.44 2.33 8.56
C LEU A 153 -4.51 1.94 9.71
N ASN A 154 -3.44 2.69 9.91
CA ASN A 154 -2.46 2.42 10.96
C ASN A 154 -3.08 2.60 12.34
N ASP A 155 -3.84 3.68 12.55
CA ASP A 155 -4.54 3.96 13.80
C ASP A 155 -5.50 2.81 14.16
N ASN A 156 -6.31 2.37 13.19
CA ASN A 156 -7.24 1.24 13.39
C ASN A 156 -6.52 -0.07 13.78
N LEU A 157 -5.40 -0.38 13.12
CA LEU A 157 -4.66 -1.61 13.38
C LEU A 157 -3.83 -1.54 14.67
N HIS A 158 -3.35 -0.36 15.03
CA HIS A 158 -2.72 -0.10 16.32
C HIS A 158 -3.71 -0.36 17.45
N ASP A 159 -4.87 0.30 17.40
CA ASP A 159 -5.90 0.21 18.44
C ASP A 159 -6.47 -1.21 18.57
N ARG A 160 -6.74 -1.88 17.44
CA ARG A 160 -7.42 -3.18 17.45
C ARG A 160 -6.47 -4.37 17.69
N TYR A 161 -5.23 -4.31 17.22
CA TYR A 161 -4.32 -5.46 17.22
C TYR A 161 -2.99 -5.20 17.93
N GLY A 162 -2.78 -4.01 18.51
CA GLY A 162 -1.56 -3.67 19.23
C GLY A 162 -0.31 -3.67 18.35
N VAL A 163 -0.46 -3.39 17.05
CA VAL A 163 0.71 -3.30 16.14
C VAL A 163 1.40 -1.96 16.40
N ALA A 164 2.70 -1.98 16.69
CA ALA A 164 3.46 -0.75 16.94
C ALA A 164 3.42 0.21 15.74
N GLU A 165 3.18 1.50 15.98
CA GLU A 165 3.10 2.52 14.91
C GLU A 165 4.37 2.56 14.04
N GLY A 166 5.55 2.53 14.66
CA GLY A 166 6.83 2.52 13.92
C GLY A 166 7.04 1.28 13.04
N LEU A 167 6.36 0.17 13.34
CA LEU A 167 6.31 -1.00 12.46
C LEU A 167 5.42 -0.70 11.24
N LEU A 168 4.24 -0.12 11.46
CA LEU A 168 3.27 0.18 10.39
C LEU A 168 3.80 1.25 9.42
N TRP A 169 4.46 2.30 9.91
CA TRP A 169 5.18 3.26 9.07
C TRP A 169 6.41 2.65 8.39
N GLY A 170 7.08 1.71 9.05
CA GLY A 170 8.12 0.87 8.45
C GLY A 170 7.61 0.07 7.24
N ASN A 171 6.46 -0.58 7.39
CA ASN A 171 5.78 -1.29 6.30
C ASN A 171 5.38 -0.35 5.17
N ALA A 172 4.85 0.83 5.47
CA ALA A 172 4.50 1.85 4.48
C ALA A 172 5.71 2.29 3.65
N ALA A 173 6.85 2.56 4.29
CA ALA A 173 8.08 2.93 3.59
C ALA A 173 8.68 1.77 2.77
N SER A 174 8.62 0.54 3.29
CA SER A 174 9.03 -0.66 2.55
C SER A 174 8.15 -0.91 1.33
N ALA A 175 6.83 -0.71 1.46
CA ALA A 175 5.88 -0.78 0.35
C ALA A 175 6.18 0.26 -0.74
N LEU A 176 6.43 1.52 -0.34
CA LEU A 176 6.85 2.59 -1.26
C LEU A 176 8.13 2.22 -2.02
N ALA A 177 9.17 1.80 -1.29
CA ALA A 177 10.44 1.40 -1.90
C ALA A 177 10.30 0.15 -2.79
N GLY A 178 9.44 -0.79 -2.41
CA GLY A 178 9.09 -1.96 -3.21
C GLY A 178 8.46 -1.59 -4.54
N ALA A 179 7.45 -0.72 -4.53
CA ALA A 179 6.80 -0.20 -5.75
C ALA A 179 7.81 0.53 -6.65
N ALA A 180 8.65 1.41 -6.07
CA ALA A 180 9.69 2.12 -6.82
C ALA A 180 10.71 1.18 -7.47
N ARG A 181 11.09 0.10 -6.78
CA ARG A 181 12.02 -0.92 -7.29
C ARG A 181 11.42 -1.73 -8.44
N GLN A 182 10.13 -2.06 -8.37
CA GLN A 182 9.43 -2.73 -9.49
C GLN A 182 9.35 -1.79 -10.71
N LEU A 183 9.02 -0.51 -10.50
CA LEU A 183 9.02 0.51 -11.56
C LEU A 183 10.40 0.68 -12.19
N ASP A 184 11.46 0.79 -11.39
CA ASP A 184 12.83 0.90 -11.89
C ASP A 184 13.24 -0.32 -12.72
N GLY A 185 12.92 -1.53 -12.25
CA GLY A 185 13.19 -2.77 -12.99
C GLY A 185 12.47 -2.81 -14.34
N TRP A 186 11.17 -2.52 -14.36
CA TRP A 186 10.38 -2.44 -15.59
C TRP A 186 10.95 -1.35 -16.53
N ALA A 187 11.20 -0.17 -16.00
CA ALA A 187 11.67 0.97 -16.77
C ALA A 187 13.01 0.69 -17.46
N ARG A 188 13.97 0.08 -16.76
CA ARG A 188 15.26 -0.33 -17.35
C ARG A 188 15.10 -1.38 -18.44
N ALA A 189 14.23 -2.37 -18.23
CA ALA A 189 13.96 -3.40 -19.22
C ALA A 189 13.35 -2.83 -20.52
N HIS A 190 12.70 -1.67 -20.46
CA HIS A 190 12.05 -1.01 -21.60
C HIS A 190 12.78 0.26 -22.07
N GLY A 191 14.00 0.54 -21.58
CA GLY A 191 14.77 1.74 -21.96
C GLY A 191 14.15 3.07 -21.48
N ARG A 192 13.20 3.02 -20.54
CA ARG A 192 12.46 4.17 -19.99
C ARG A 192 13.18 4.82 -18.81
N THR A 193 14.40 5.29 -19.04
CA THR A 193 15.24 5.90 -18.00
C THR A 193 14.60 7.14 -17.35
N ASP A 194 13.74 7.85 -18.09
CA ASP A 194 12.88 8.94 -17.61
C ASP A 194 11.94 8.48 -16.48
N VAL A 195 11.25 7.34 -16.67
CA VAL A 195 10.33 6.76 -15.69
C VAL A 195 11.08 6.33 -14.44
N ALA A 196 12.25 5.69 -14.60
CA ALA A 196 13.09 5.27 -13.47
C ALA A 196 13.56 6.48 -12.64
N ALA A 197 14.04 7.54 -13.29
CA ALA A 197 14.48 8.76 -12.61
C ALA A 197 13.31 9.47 -11.90
N SER A 198 12.17 9.58 -12.57
CA SER A 198 10.93 10.20 -12.08
C SER A 198 10.39 9.48 -10.83
N ALA A 199 10.36 8.14 -10.84
CA ALA A 199 9.93 7.34 -9.69
C ALA A 199 10.93 7.43 -8.53
N ARG A 200 12.24 7.39 -8.83
CA ARG A 200 13.30 7.52 -7.82
C ARG A 200 13.23 8.86 -7.09
N ALA A 201 13.10 9.97 -7.82
CA ALA A 201 13.04 11.31 -7.25
C ALA A 201 11.89 11.45 -6.24
N ARG A 202 10.68 11.04 -6.65
CA ARG A 202 9.48 11.04 -5.77
C ARG A 202 9.64 10.14 -4.57
N THR A 203 10.23 8.96 -4.76
CA THR A 203 10.46 8.01 -3.65
C THR A 203 11.38 8.61 -2.60
N VAL A 204 12.47 9.27 -3.02
CA VAL A 204 13.40 9.94 -2.11
C VAL A 204 12.70 11.06 -1.35
N GLU A 205 11.94 11.90 -2.04
CA GLU A 205 11.20 13.00 -1.45
C GLU A 205 10.13 12.52 -0.45
N LEU A 206 9.35 11.50 -0.82
CA LEU A 206 8.34 10.88 0.05
C LEU A 206 8.96 10.21 1.28
N LEU A 207 10.12 9.56 1.15
CA LEU A 207 10.82 8.98 2.30
C LEU A 207 11.39 10.05 3.27
N ALA A 208 11.51 11.30 2.82
CA ALA A 208 11.85 12.44 3.67
C ALA A 208 10.62 13.07 4.37
N HIS A 209 9.39 12.67 3.99
CA HIS A 209 8.17 13.13 4.65
C HIS A 209 8.17 12.75 6.14
N PRO A 210 7.72 13.61 7.08
CA PRO A 210 7.81 13.36 8.52
C PRO A 210 7.27 12.01 9.00
N LEU A 211 6.18 11.50 8.40
CA LEU A 211 5.60 10.19 8.74
C LEU A 211 6.47 8.99 8.32
N LEU A 212 7.31 9.15 7.29
CA LEU A 212 8.20 8.09 6.79
C LEU A 212 9.67 8.35 7.15
N ALA A 213 9.99 9.55 7.64
CA ALA A 213 11.33 9.96 7.97
C ALA A 213 11.93 9.01 8.99
N GLY A 214 12.96 8.28 8.55
CA GLY A 214 13.60 7.29 9.39
C GLY A 214 12.85 5.95 9.54
N ALA A 215 11.90 5.64 8.69
CA ALA A 215 11.38 4.28 8.59
C ALA A 215 12.46 3.28 8.10
N GLY A 216 13.48 3.77 7.39
CA GLY A 216 14.57 2.96 6.83
C GLY A 216 15.62 3.78 6.09
N THR A 217 16.51 3.08 5.40
CA THR A 217 17.54 3.67 4.54
C THR A 217 17.37 3.12 3.12
N LEU A 218 17.29 4.03 2.14
CA LEU A 218 17.30 3.71 0.71
C LEU A 218 18.73 3.83 0.18
N THR A 219 19.28 2.74 -0.38
CA THR A 219 20.61 2.69 -1.02
C THR A 219 20.47 2.17 -2.44
N GLY A 220 20.66 3.05 -3.44
CA GLY A 220 20.28 2.71 -4.81
C GLY A 220 18.77 2.40 -4.87
N THR A 221 18.40 1.21 -5.33
CA THR A 221 17.01 0.72 -5.29
C THR A 221 16.74 -0.23 -4.12
N ALA A 222 17.75 -0.55 -3.30
CA ALA A 222 17.61 -1.38 -2.11
C ALA A 222 17.07 -0.53 -0.93
N PHE A 223 16.21 -1.11 -0.10
CA PHE A 223 15.68 -0.44 1.09
C PHE A 223 15.86 -1.34 2.30
N ARG A 224 16.25 -0.77 3.43
CA ARG A 224 16.39 -1.49 4.69
C ARG A 224 15.61 -0.77 5.77
N ARG A 225 14.61 -1.44 6.33
CA ARG A 225 13.82 -0.90 7.45
C ARG A 225 14.65 -0.75 8.72
N ARG A 226 14.24 0.19 9.57
CA ARG A 226 14.71 0.28 10.97
C ARG A 226 13.81 -0.49 11.93
N SER A 227 12.58 -0.80 11.54
CA SER A 227 11.63 -1.62 12.31
C SER A 227 11.49 -3.04 11.74
N CYS A 228 11.11 -3.99 12.60
CA CYS A 228 10.82 -5.36 12.22
C CYS A 228 9.33 -5.51 11.91
N CYS A 229 8.98 -6.07 10.75
CA CYS A 229 7.58 -6.36 10.37
C CYS A 229 6.99 -7.64 10.99
N LEU A 230 7.75 -8.33 11.83
CA LEU A 230 7.41 -9.61 12.47
C LEU A 230 7.27 -10.82 11.53
N TYR A 231 7.43 -10.65 10.22
CA TYR A 231 7.32 -11.75 9.24
C TYR A 231 8.24 -12.94 9.55
N TYR A 232 9.38 -12.71 10.21
CA TYR A 232 10.29 -13.79 10.60
C TYR A 232 9.70 -14.81 11.59
N ARG A 233 8.62 -14.46 12.27
CA ARG A 233 7.88 -15.35 13.17
C ARG A 233 6.89 -16.24 12.44
N VAL A 234 6.61 -16.00 11.16
CA VAL A 234 5.80 -16.89 10.32
C VAL A 234 6.55 -18.23 10.17
N PRO A 235 5.89 -19.37 10.40
CA PRO A 235 6.51 -20.68 10.21
C PRO A 235 7.10 -20.83 8.80
N GLY A 236 8.43 -20.98 8.71
CA GLY A 236 9.15 -21.10 7.43
C GLY A 236 9.37 -19.78 6.67
N GLY A 237 9.02 -18.61 7.23
CA GLY A 237 9.06 -17.33 6.53
C GLY A 237 10.45 -16.69 6.35
N GLY A 238 11.44 -17.03 7.19
CA GLY A 238 12.79 -16.45 7.11
C GLY A 238 12.84 -14.96 7.45
N VAL A 239 13.49 -14.13 6.64
CA VAL A 239 13.43 -12.66 6.78
C VAL A 239 12.80 -12.05 5.52
N CYS A 240 12.04 -10.97 5.67
CA CYS A 240 11.45 -10.23 4.56
C CYS A 240 12.51 -9.49 3.72
N GLY A 241 12.19 -9.12 2.48
CA GLY A 241 13.13 -8.47 1.55
C GLY A 241 13.80 -7.18 2.07
N ASP A 242 13.07 -6.34 2.80
CA ASP A 242 13.60 -5.09 3.40
C ASP A 242 13.85 -5.21 4.92
N CYS A 243 14.21 -6.42 5.40
CA CYS A 243 14.31 -6.67 6.85
C CYS A 243 15.39 -5.81 7.54
N CYS A 244 15.10 -5.38 8.76
CA CYS A 244 16.12 -4.79 9.64
C CYS A 244 17.18 -5.83 10.07
N PHE A 245 16.85 -7.12 10.04
CA PHE A 245 17.77 -8.20 10.35
C PHE A 245 18.36 -8.84 9.09
N THR A 246 19.65 -9.20 9.14
CA THR A 246 20.31 -9.95 8.05
C THR A 246 20.03 -11.46 8.12
N ARG A 247 19.62 -11.96 9.28
CA ARG A 247 19.19 -13.34 9.54
C ARG A 247 18.08 -13.32 10.59
N ALA A 248 17.17 -14.28 10.55
CA ALA A 248 16.08 -14.36 11.53
C ALA A 248 16.67 -14.44 12.96
N PRO A 249 16.22 -13.58 13.89
CA PRO A 249 16.60 -13.71 15.30
C PRO A 249 16.25 -15.10 15.80
N ARG A 250 17.16 -15.75 16.53
CA ARG A 250 16.86 -17.00 17.20
C ARG A 250 15.87 -16.71 18.33
N SER A 251 14.80 -17.50 18.43
CA SER A 251 13.89 -17.46 19.58
C SER A 251 14.72 -17.75 20.84
N SER A 252 14.86 -16.78 21.74
CA SER A 252 15.39 -17.03 23.07
C SER A 252 14.26 -17.59 23.93
N PRO A 253 14.38 -18.78 24.54
CA PRO A 253 13.36 -19.34 25.42
C PRO A 253 13.06 -18.50 26.67
N ARG A 254 13.82 -17.41 26.92
CA ARG A 254 13.76 -16.57 28.12
C ARG A 254 13.37 -15.12 27.88
N ALA A 255 13.09 -14.71 26.64
CA ALA A 255 12.68 -13.33 26.40
C ALA A 255 11.19 -13.16 26.71
N ALA A 256 10.86 -12.34 27.71
CA ALA A 256 9.48 -11.92 27.97
C ALA A 256 8.90 -11.26 26.71
N SER A 257 7.67 -11.62 26.37
CA SER A 257 6.90 -11.01 25.29
C SER A 257 6.61 -9.55 25.65
N GLY A 258 7.46 -8.63 25.19
CA GLY A 258 7.14 -7.21 25.10
C GLY A 258 6.24 -6.89 23.92
#